data_AF-A0A0M1JGH4-F1
#
_entry.id   AF-A0A0M1JGH4-F1
#
_cell.length_a   1.000
_cell.length_b   1.000
_cell.length_c   1.000
_cell.angle_alpha   90.00
_cell.angle_beta   90.00
_cell.angle_gamma   90.00
#
_symmetry.space_group_name_H-M   'P 1'
#
loop_
_entity.id
_entity.type
_entity.pdbx_description
1 polymer ?
#
loop_
_entity_poly.entity_id
_entity_poly.type
_entity_poly.pdbx_seq_one_letter_code
_entity_poly.pdbx_strand_id
1 'polypeptide(L)'
;MSVELLTFVFNSIFIRVLLIGDDIWFIASDIAKALGYKDPHKAITRHCKYAKSLIYIDGMFHTVQENQELMALDPKTKLIPDLDVYKLTTKSTFESAEPFEKWIAYTVIPKIPNRNHKASTILPDNIVTYDGVQFLRYEEEYEVRKGKIDTLAFYTKRDSGESGMSVKSLANGCGVAHTSLLAFLEEKNIDFFLEGVGKKDNSAAELLINKTKMGVDKPADFYLIKTPAIHVVLDIYCERVFRYYAYESRYKKTKARELYIAYTKHGIRDSMQAKTQYDPQWAMFHNKSTLETIDEKFKTKITELELKLVEKDTQLIEKDTQLVQKDKTITELTQENKILKFKPQKESAYLKMLHAMVGGEREVYIDGPRPGRIDIVTDKMMLEVKNAKDFREAYGQLLEYCHEAKDITELADKICGLFLFGNMTETEIEHFKAIAKEKEFQLFTFQDIKDHITEADLDTLNQSL
;
A
#
# COMPACT_ATOMS: atom_id res chain seq x y z
N MET A 1 35.81 -4.12 -22.73
CA MET A 1 36.48 -3.97 -21.43
C MET A 1 35.80 -2.81 -20.71
N SER A 2 35.29 -2.98 -19.49
CA SER A 2 34.65 -1.87 -18.77
C SER A 2 35.73 -0.88 -18.34
N VAL A 3 35.48 0.41 -18.56
CA VAL A 3 36.35 1.48 -18.08
C VAL A 3 35.51 2.50 -17.32
N GLU A 4 35.99 2.85 -16.13
CA GLU A 4 35.34 3.80 -15.22
C GLU A 4 36.38 4.83 -14.75
N LEU A 5 36.00 6.10 -14.78
CA LEU A 5 36.84 7.21 -14.32
C LEU A 5 36.33 7.72 -12.96
N LEU A 6 37.15 7.54 -11.93
CA LEU A 6 36.90 8.07 -10.59
C LEU A 6 37.74 9.32 -10.36
N THR A 7 37.16 10.31 -9.67
CA THR A 7 37.87 11.55 -9.31
C THR A 7 37.81 11.78 -7.80
N PHE A 8 38.98 12.01 -7.22
CA PHE A 8 39.18 12.32 -5.80
C PHE A 8 39.83 13.70 -5.65
N VAL A 9 39.84 14.25 -4.45
CA VAL A 9 40.48 15.54 -4.16
C VAL A 9 41.45 15.38 -2.99
N PHE A 10 42.70 15.77 -3.20
CA PHE A 10 43.73 15.86 -2.15
C PHE A 10 44.37 17.26 -2.19
N ASN A 11 44.30 18.00 -1.09
CA ASN A 11 44.85 19.36 -0.98
C ASN A 11 44.48 20.26 -2.18
N SER A 12 43.19 20.28 -2.53
CA SER A 12 42.63 21.04 -3.67
C SER A 12 43.13 20.62 -5.06
N ILE A 13 43.80 19.48 -5.18
CA ILE A 13 44.22 18.87 -6.45
C ILE A 13 43.32 17.68 -6.75
N PHE A 14 42.76 17.66 -7.96
CA PHE A 14 41.98 16.52 -8.44
C PHE A 14 42.92 15.36 -8.78
N ILE A 15 42.61 14.19 -8.24
CA ILE A 15 43.30 12.93 -8.50
C ILE A 15 42.34 12.03 -9.26
N ARG A 16 42.66 11.80 -10.53
CA ARG A 16 41.86 10.94 -11.40
C ARG A 16 42.43 9.52 -11.44
N VAL A 17 41.53 8.55 -11.36
CA VAL A 17 41.82 7.11 -11.35
C VAL A 17 40.96 6.43 -12.40
N LEU A 18 41.60 5.64 -13.26
CA LEU A 18 40.95 4.82 -14.26
C LEU A 18 40.93 3.37 -13.78
N LEU A 19 39.74 2.78 -13.78
CA LEU A 19 39.55 1.35 -13.59
C LEU A 19 39.44 0.72 -14.97
N ILE A 20 40.45 -0.05 -15.38
CA ILE A 20 40.52 -0.66 -16.71
C ILE A 20 40.51 -2.17 -16.53
N GLY A 21 39.36 -2.79 -16.81
CA GLY A 21 39.14 -4.18 -16.40
C GLY A 21 39.10 -4.27 -14.87
N ASP A 22 40.05 -5.01 -14.31
CA ASP A 22 40.23 -5.10 -12.86
C ASP A 22 41.41 -4.24 -12.35
N ASP A 23 42.24 -3.72 -13.27
CA ASP A 23 43.46 -2.98 -12.91
C ASP A 23 43.20 -1.50 -12.61
N ILE A 24 43.91 -1.00 -11.60
CA ILE A 24 43.84 0.39 -11.14
C ILE A 24 44.97 1.20 -11.78
N TRP A 25 44.62 2.29 -12.46
CA TRP A 25 45.55 3.17 -13.12
C TRP A 25 45.36 4.62 -12.67
N PHE A 26 46.39 5.24 -12.12
CA PHE A 26 46.37 6.64 -11.70
C PHE A 26 46.88 7.54 -12.81
N ILE A 27 46.27 8.73 -12.98
CA ILE A 27 46.84 9.75 -13.87
C ILE A 27 48.12 10.30 -13.25
N ALA A 28 49.26 10.01 -13.88
CA ALA A 28 50.57 10.22 -13.29
C ALA A 28 50.87 11.70 -13.00
N SER A 29 50.35 12.61 -13.83
CA SER A 29 50.50 14.05 -13.62
C SER A 29 49.78 14.56 -12.37
N ASP A 30 48.66 13.96 -12.02
CA ASP A 30 47.83 14.38 -10.89
C ASP A 30 48.55 14.02 -9.58
N ILE A 31 49.10 12.81 -9.53
CA ILE A 31 49.93 12.31 -8.42
C ILE A 31 51.18 13.17 -8.22
N ALA A 32 51.94 13.43 -9.29
CA ALA A 32 53.16 14.23 -9.19
C ALA A 32 52.88 15.69 -8.76
N LYS A 33 51.77 16.28 -9.20
CA LYS A 33 51.34 17.62 -8.74
C LYS A 33 50.94 17.62 -7.27
N ALA A 34 50.18 16.63 -6.82
CA ALA A 34 49.74 16.51 -5.43
C ALA A 34 50.90 16.31 -4.45
N LEU A 35 51.96 15.63 -4.90
CA LEU A 35 53.20 15.50 -4.14
C LEU A 35 54.07 16.76 -4.20
N GLY A 36 53.79 17.74 -5.06
CA GLY A 36 54.53 19.01 -5.14
C GLY A 36 55.75 18.98 -6.07
N TYR A 37 55.83 18.03 -7.00
CA TYR A 37 56.91 18.02 -7.99
C TYR A 37 56.79 19.24 -8.92
N LYS A 38 57.84 20.07 -8.95
CA LYS A 38 57.93 21.25 -9.84
C LYS A 38 57.84 20.90 -11.34
N ASP A 39 58.37 19.73 -11.71
CA ASP A 39 58.29 19.17 -13.07
C ASP A 39 57.73 17.74 -13.01
N PRO A 40 56.40 17.59 -13.15
CA PRO A 40 55.74 16.29 -13.16
C PRO A 40 56.27 15.34 -14.22
N HIS A 41 56.59 15.82 -15.42
CA HIS A 41 57.02 14.98 -16.53
C HIS A 41 58.38 14.33 -16.25
N LYS A 42 59.33 15.13 -15.72
CA LYS A 42 60.64 14.63 -15.31
C LYS A 42 60.54 13.65 -14.13
N ALA A 43 59.65 13.91 -13.17
CA ALA A 43 59.42 13.03 -12.02
C ALA A 43 58.89 11.65 -12.48
N ILE A 44 57.87 11.64 -13.32
CA ILE A 44 57.28 10.41 -13.86
C ILE A 44 58.34 9.62 -14.65
N THR A 45 59.08 10.28 -15.53
CA THR A 45 60.11 9.61 -16.36
C THR A 45 61.23 8.98 -15.52
N ARG A 46 61.61 9.63 -14.40
CA ARG A 46 62.72 9.18 -13.55
C ARG A 46 62.32 8.10 -12.56
N HIS A 47 61.07 8.10 -12.08
CA HIS A 47 60.65 7.31 -10.93
C HIS A 47 59.60 6.24 -11.23
N CYS A 48 58.78 6.41 -12.28
CA CYS A 48 57.69 5.50 -12.63
C CYS A 48 58.11 4.57 -13.77
N LYS A 49 58.52 3.34 -13.43
CA LYS A 49 59.03 2.35 -14.39
C LYS A 49 57.94 1.71 -15.23
N TYR A 50 56.72 1.71 -14.74
CA TYR A 50 55.55 1.06 -15.33
C TYR A 50 54.58 2.08 -15.94
N ALA A 51 54.99 3.34 -16.08
CA ALA A 51 54.19 4.38 -16.71
C ALA A 51 53.89 4.04 -18.18
N LYS A 52 52.60 3.93 -18.52
CA LYS A 52 52.13 3.67 -19.89
C LYS A 52 51.28 4.84 -20.37
N SER A 53 51.30 5.13 -21.67
CA SER A 53 50.30 6.06 -22.21
C SER A 53 48.97 5.33 -22.34
N LEU A 54 47.86 6.04 -22.14
CA LEU A 54 46.50 5.49 -22.19
C LEU A 54 46.24 4.60 -23.42
N ILE A 55 46.70 5.02 -24.60
CA ILE A 55 46.57 4.24 -25.86
C ILE A 55 47.28 2.89 -25.88
N TYR A 56 48.28 2.70 -25.00
CA TYR A 56 49.09 1.48 -24.94
C TYR A 56 48.69 0.56 -23.77
N ILE A 57 47.60 0.86 -23.08
CA ILE A 57 46.96 -0.08 -22.17
C ILE A 57 46.05 -0.99 -23.00
N ASP A 58 46.10 -2.30 -22.73
CA ASP A 58 45.50 -3.34 -23.57
C ASP A 58 44.01 -3.07 -23.87
N GLY A 59 43.62 -3.14 -25.16
CA GLY A 59 42.24 -2.90 -25.61
C GLY A 59 41.72 -1.44 -25.54
N MET A 60 42.52 -0.46 -25.09
CA MET A 60 42.04 0.92 -24.88
C MET A 60 41.99 1.79 -26.14
N PHE A 61 42.69 1.43 -27.22
CA PHE A 61 42.76 2.24 -28.44
C PHE A 61 41.38 2.54 -29.07
N HIS A 62 40.51 1.52 -29.15
CA HIS A 62 39.14 1.67 -29.67
C HIS A 62 38.19 2.27 -28.62
N THR A 63 38.35 1.88 -27.35
CA THR A 63 37.46 2.28 -26.24
C THR A 63 37.54 3.78 -25.90
N VAL A 64 38.71 4.41 -26.06
CA VAL A 64 38.88 5.85 -25.82
C VAL A 64 38.14 6.72 -26.85
N GLN A 65 37.87 6.18 -28.06
CA GLN A 65 37.14 6.90 -29.10
C GLN A 65 35.62 6.83 -28.94
N GLU A 66 35.11 5.85 -28.16
CA GLU A 66 33.68 5.56 -28.03
C GLU A 66 33.10 5.96 -26.65
N ASN A 67 33.95 6.11 -25.62
CA ASN A 67 33.52 6.51 -24.27
C ASN A 67 33.65 8.03 -24.06
N GLN A 68 32.51 8.71 -23.87
CA GLN A 68 32.42 10.18 -23.70
C GLN A 68 33.25 10.72 -22.51
N GLU A 69 33.40 9.97 -21.42
CA GLU A 69 34.17 10.39 -20.24
C GLU A 69 35.68 10.33 -20.50
N LEU A 70 36.14 9.41 -21.36
CA LEU A 70 37.54 9.25 -21.73
C LEU A 70 37.98 10.16 -22.88
N MET A 71 37.05 10.65 -23.72
CA MET A 71 37.37 11.58 -24.82
C MET A 71 38.00 12.90 -24.33
N ALA A 72 37.80 13.26 -23.07
CA ALA A 72 38.39 14.44 -22.44
C ALA A 72 39.87 14.26 -22.04
N LEU A 73 40.41 13.03 -22.08
CA LEU A 73 41.81 12.73 -21.78
C LEU A 73 42.64 12.65 -23.08
N ASP A 74 43.81 13.29 -23.10
CA ASP A 74 44.76 13.13 -24.21
C ASP A 74 45.18 11.64 -24.28
N PRO A 75 45.07 10.97 -25.44
CA PRO A 75 45.49 9.57 -25.60
C PRO A 75 46.95 9.29 -25.18
N LYS A 76 47.82 10.31 -25.18
CA LYS A 76 49.22 10.24 -24.71
C LYS A 76 49.37 10.35 -23.19
N THR A 77 48.32 10.68 -22.45
CA THR A 77 48.30 10.82 -20.99
C THR A 77 48.95 9.60 -20.33
N LYS A 78 49.90 9.86 -19.43
CA LYS A 78 50.62 8.81 -18.71
C LYS A 78 49.81 8.33 -17.52
N LEU A 79 49.66 7.02 -17.44
CA LEU A 79 49.02 6.28 -16.37
C LEU A 79 50.06 5.44 -15.64
N ILE A 80 49.95 5.39 -14.32
CA ILE A 80 50.86 4.63 -13.46
C ILE A 80 50.05 3.69 -12.54
N PRO A 81 50.52 2.46 -12.29
CA PRO A 81 49.92 1.58 -11.30
C PRO A 81 50.23 2.08 -9.88
N ASP A 82 49.53 1.53 -8.89
CA ASP A 82 49.73 1.75 -7.45
C ASP A 82 51.20 1.67 -7.03
N LEU A 83 51.94 0.68 -7.52
CA LEU A 83 53.35 0.47 -7.22
C LEU A 83 54.24 1.66 -7.61
N ASP A 84 53.91 2.36 -8.68
CA ASP A 84 54.66 3.55 -9.11
C ASP A 84 54.19 4.82 -8.39
N VAL A 85 52.97 4.84 -7.85
CA VAL A 85 52.51 5.88 -6.91
C VAL A 85 53.35 5.82 -5.63
N TYR A 86 53.51 4.64 -5.04
CA TYR A 86 54.37 4.47 -3.86
C TYR A 86 55.84 4.85 -4.13
N LYS A 87 56.38 4.58 -5.33
CA LYS A 87 57.73 5.03 -5.66
C LYS A 87 57.86 6.56 -5.69
N LEU A 88 56.83 7.27 -6.16
CA LEU A 88 56.81 8.73 -6.15
C LEU A 88 56.73 9.30 -4.74
N THR A 89 56.00 8.65 -3.82
CA THR A 89 55.92 9.06 -2.41
C THR A 89 57.24 8.79 -1.69
N THR A 90 57.76 7.56 -1.73
CA THR A 90 58.97 7.16 -0.98
C THR A 90 60.24 7.84 -1.48
N LYS A 91 60.30 8.27 -2.75
CA LYS A 91 61.46 9.00 -3.31
C LYS A 91 61.35 10.52 -3.18
N SER A 92 60.20 11.03 -2.74
CA SER A 92 60.03 12.45 -2.49
C SER A 92 60.48 12.82 -1.08
N THR A 93 61.12 13.97 -0.92
CA THR A 93 61.44 14.57 0.38
C THR A 93 60.40 15.63 0.78
N PHE A 94 59.19 15.56 0.20
CA PHE A 94 58.14 16.55 0.39
C PHE A 94 57.31 16.24 1.62
N GLU A 95 56.93 17.27 2.38
CA GLU A 95 56.05 17.14 3.56
C GLU A 95 54.68 16.54 3.20
N SER A 96 54.25 16.65 1.95
CA SER A 96 53.01 16.07 1.43
C SER A 96 53.05 14.56 1.22
N ALA A 97 54.23 13.92 1.25
CA ALA A 97 54.40 12.51 0.88
C ALA A 97 53.71 11.54 1.84
N GLU A 98 53.94 11.67 3.15
CA GLU A 98 53.34 10.80 4.16
C GLU A 98 51.81 11.02 4.27
N PRO A 99 51.28 12.25 4.30
CA PRO A 99 49.83 12.48 4.24
C PRO A 99 49.19 11.93 2.98
N PHE A 100 49.85 12.06 1.83
CA PHE A 100 49.35 11.54 0.56
C PHE A 100 49.31 10.00 0.55
N GLU A 101 50.35 9.35 1.06
CA GLU A 101 50.40 7.88 1.14
C GLU A 101 49.29 7.32 2.05
N LYS A 102 49.08 7.93 3.22
CA LYS A 102 47.97 7.58 4.12
C LYS A 102 46.62 7.82 3.45
N TRP A 103 46.46 8.95 2.77
CA TRP A 103 45.21 9.28 2.07
C TRP A 103 44.91 8.30 0.94
N ILE A 104 45.90 7.92 0.12
CA ILE A 104 45.73 6.89 -0.90
C ILE A 104 45.29 5.57 -0.26
N ALA A 105 46.01 5.11 0.78
CA ALA A 105 45.77 3.83 1.42
C ALA A 105 44.41 3.73 2.14
N TYR A 106 43.98 4.80 2.82
CA TYR A 106 42.78 4.78 3.66
C TYR A 106 41.55 5.46 3.03
N THR A 107 41.72 6.27 1.99
CA THR A 107 40.61 7.03 1.37
C THR A 107 40.37 6.68 -0.08
N VAL A 108 41.42 6.49 -0.89
CA VAL A 108 41.27 6.25 -2.33
C VAL A 108 41.15 4.77 -2.65
N ILE A 109 42.13 3.96 -2.27
CA ILE A 109 42.12 2.51 -2.52
C ILE A 109 40.86 1.83 -1.96
N PRO A 110 40.37 2.15 -0.73
CA PRO A 110 39.16 1.53 -0.21
C PRO A 110 37.88 1.92 -0.94
N LYS A 111 37.87 3.05 -1.66
CA LYS A 111 36.73 3.54 -2.45
C LYS A 111 36.75 3.04 -3.90
N ILE A 112 37.84 2.41 -4.33
CA ILE A 112 37.93 1.76 -5.63
C ILE A 112 37.34 0.36 -5.47
N PRO A 113 36.25 0.00 -6.18
CA PRO A 113 35.64 -1.32 -6.09
C PRO A 113 36.66 -2.42 -6.37
N ASN A 114 36.92 -3.24 -5.36
CA ASN A 114 37.99 -4.21 -5.37
C ASN A 114 37.57 -5.43 -6.23
N ARG A 115 37.82 -5.40 -7.55
CA ARG A 115 37.68 -6.59 -8.41
C ARG A 115 38.94 -7.47 -8.42
N ASN A 116 40.04 -6.97 -7.86
CA ASN A 116 41.38 -7.46 -8.17
C ASN A 116 42.19 -8.02 -7.00
N HIS A 117 41.58 -8.16 -5.81
CA HIS A 117 42.02 -9.29 -5.01
C HIS A 117 41.57 -10.54 -5.74
N LYS A 118 42.53 -11.22 -6.37
CA LYS A 118 42.51 -12.68 -6.45
C LYS A 118 42.38 -13.22 -5.03
N ALA A 119 41.17 -13.12 -4.46
CA ALA A 119 40.62 -14.18 -3.66
C ALA A 119 40.80 -15.41 -4.54
N SER A 120 41.68 -16.29 -4.08
CA SER A 120 41.79 -17.65 -4.59
C SER A 120 40.42 -18.11 -5.06
N THR A 121 40.32 -18.52 -6.32
CA THR A 121 39.10 -19.05 -6.93
C THR A 121 38.78 -20.43 -6.35
N ILE A 122 38.62 -20.45 -5.03
CA ILE A 122 38.11 -21.51 -4.19
C ILE A 122 37.22 -20.72 -3.22
N LEU A 123 35.89 -20.82 -3.36
CA LEU A 123 35.01 -20.48 -2.25
C LEU A 123 35.61 -21.15 -1.02
N PRO A 124 36.06 -20.41 0.01
CA PRO A 124 36.49 -21.10 1.21
C PRO A 124 35.29 -21.93 1.67
N ASP A 125 35.49 -23.21 2.00
CA ASP A 125 34.44 -24.20 2.39
C ASP A 125 33.58 -23.74 3.60
N ASN A 126 33.85 -22.54 4.11
CA ASN A 126 33.16 -21.86 5.18
C ASN A 126 32.08 -20.87 4.72
N ILE A 127 31.82 -20.60 3.42
CA ILE A 127 30.72 -19.70 3.01
C ILE A 127 29.44 -20.49 2.71
N VAL A 128 28.36 -20.18 3.42
CA VAL A 128 27.01 -20.73 3.20
C VAL A 128 26.03 -19.64 2.83
N THR A 129 25.03 -19.96 2.02
CA THR A 129 23.99 -19.00 1.59
C THR A 129 22.61 -19.50 1.99
N TYR A 130 21.85 -18.66 2.69
CA TYR A 130 20.45 -18.90 3.04
C TYR A 130 19.62 -17.70 2.60
N ASP A 131 18.55 -17.92 1.84
CA ASP A 131 17.67 -16.88 1.32
C ASP A 131 18.40 -15.71 0.63
N GLY A 132 19.49 -16.02 -0.09
CA GLY A 132 20.31 -15.03 -0.81
C GLY A 132 21.31 -14.26 0.07
N VAL A 133 21.34 -14.52 1.39
CA VAL A 133 22.28 -13.90 2.34
C VAL A 133 23.46 -14.84 2.58
N GLN A 134 24.68 -14.29 2.52
CA GLN A 134 25.91 -15.05 2.74
C GLN A 134 26.40 -14.97 4.18
N PHE A 135 26.78 -16.12 4.71
CA PHE A 135 27.31 -16.29 6.05
C PHE A 135 28.64 -17.04 6.01
N LEU A 136 29.56 -16.66 6.88
CA LEU A 136 30.73 -17.45 7.24
C LEU A 136 30.28 -18.50 8.26
N ARG A 137 30.68 -19.75 8.07
CA ARG A 137 30.35 -20.90 8.90
C ARG A 137 31.62 -21.57 9.37
N TYR A 138 31.75 -21.76 10.67
CA TYR A 138 32.81 -22.56 11.26
C TYR A 138 32.22 -23.66 12.14
N GLU A 139 32.75 -24.88 12.01
CA GLU A 139 32.33 -26.05 12.78
C GLU A 139 33.52 -26.62 13.54
N GLU A 140 33.32 -26.95 14.82
CA GLU A 140 34.32 -27.64 15.64
C GLU A 140 33.72 -28.81 16.41
N GLU A 141 34.53 -29.84 16.63
CA GLU A 141 34.18 -30.95 17.52
C GLU A 141 34.10 -30.48 18.98
N TYR A 142 33.09 -30.96 19.68
CA TYR A 142 32.80 -30.57 21.05
C TYR A 142 32.28 -31.73 21.87
N GLU A 143 32.91 -31.96 23.02
CA GLU A 143 32.46 -32.97 23.97
C GLU A 143 31.26 -32.45 24.78
N VAL A 144 30.05 -32.82 24.35
CA VAL A 144 28.77 -32.43 24.98
C VAL A 144 28.61 -33.06 26.36
N ARG A 145 29.08 -34.30 26.53
CA ARG A 145 29.15 -35.04 27.80
C ARG A 145 30.22 -36.10 27.70
N LYS A 146 30.69 -36.63 28.84
CA LYS A 146 31.76 -37.64 28.89
C LYS A 146 31.60 -38.73 27.83
N GLY A 147 32.52 -38.77 26.87
CA GLY A 147 32.54 -39.76 25.78
C GLY A 147 31.52 -39.56 24.65
N LYS A 148 30.79 -38.44 24.62
CA LYS A 148 29.93 -38.04 23.49
C LYS A 148 30.47 -36.76 22.86
N ILE A 149 31.04 -36.91 21.67
CA ILE A 149 31.46 -35.81 20.80
C ILE A 149 30.31 -35.49 19.84
N ASP A 150 30.06 -34.21 19.62
CA ASP A 150 29.13 -33.65 18.64
C ASP A 150 29.73 -32.32 18.12
N THR A 151 28.98 -31.52 17.37
CA THR A 151 29.53 -30.32 16.70
C THR A 151 28.97 -29.02 17.29
N LEU A 152 29.82 -28.00 17.40
CA LEU A 152 29.40 -26.59 17.52
C LEU A 152 29.60 -25.91 16.18
N ALA A 153 28.52 -25.31 15.65
CA ALA A 153 28.50 -24.57 14.40
C ALA A 153 28.18 -23.09 14.69
N PHE A 154 29.07 -22.21 14.23
CA PHE A 154 28.98 -20.77 14.37
C PHE A 154 28.78 -20.14 13.01
N TYR A 155 27.95 -19.09 12.98
CA TYR A 155 27.59 -18.37 11.77
C TYR A 155 27.84 -16.89 11.99
N THR A 156 28.44 -16.22 11.02
CA THR A 156 28.61 -14.76 11.00
C THR A 156 28.16 -14.22 9.66
N LYS A 157 27.21 -13.29 9.67
CA LYS A 157 26.71 -12.63 8.46
C LYS A 157 27.82 -11.75 7.88
N ARG A 158 28.12 -11.92 6.59
CA ARG A 158 29.27 -11.27 5.94
C ARG A 158 29.19 -9.74 5.90
N ASP A 159 27.97 -9.20 5.90
CA ASP A 159 27.69 -7.78 5.70
C ASP A 159 27.55 -6.96 6.98
N SER A 160 27.17 -7.59 8.09
CA SER A 160 26.91 -6.89 9.34
C SER A 160 27.81 -7.37 10.48
N GLY A 161 28.41 -8.56 10.35
CA GLY A 161 29.12 -9.23 11.45
C GLY A 161 28.18 -9.81 12.51
N GLU A 162 26.86 -9.73 12.35
CA GLU A 162 25.90 -10.39 13.23
C GLU A 162 26.20 -11.89 13.28
N SER A 163 26.29 -12.43 14.49
CA SER A 163 26.76 -13.79 14.71
C SER A 163 25.76 -14.60 15.50
N GLY A 164 25.83 -15.92 15.37
CA GLY A 164 24.90 -16.81 16.04
C GLY A 164 25.31 -18.29 15.96
N MET A 165 24.55 -19.12 16.66
CA MET A 165 24.73 -20.57 16.69
C MET A 165 23.46 -21.29 16.27
N SER A 166 23.61 -22.42 15.57
CA SER A 166 22.45 -23.28 15.28
C SER A 166 21.78 -23.73 16.58
N VAL A 167 20.46 -23.94 16.57
CA VAL A 167 19.73 -24.45 17.76
C VAL A 167 20.34 -25.76 18.27
N LYS A 168 20.78 -26.65 17.36
CA LYS A 168 21.49 -27.88 17.71
C LYS A 168 22.81 -27.59 18.43
N SER A 169 23.62 -26.69 17.91
CA SER A 169 24.89 -26.31 18.51
C SER A 169 24.72 -25.60 19.86
N LEU A 170 23.69 -24.76 20.00
CA LEU A 170 23.34 -24.13 21.27
C LEU A 170 22.94 -25.19 22.31
N ALA A 171 22.16 -26.21 21.93
CA ALA A 171 21.81 -27.32 22.82
C ALA A 171 23.05 -28.12 23.26
N ASN A 172 23.93 -28.42 22.29
CA ASN A 172 25.20 -29.10 22.53
C ASN A 172 26.08 -28.30 23.51
N GLY A 173 26.24 -27.00 23.29
CA GLY A 173 27.01 -26.12 24.17
C GLY A 173 26.41 -26.00 25.57
N CYS A 174 25.08 -26.00 25.68
CA CYS A 174 24.41 -26.03 26.98
C CYS A 174 24.48 -27.40 27.68
N GLY A 175 24.88 -28.47 27.00
CA GLY A 175 24.85 -29.83 27.55
C GLY A 175 23.43 -30.35 27.80
N VAL A 176 22.49 -29.98 26.93
CA VAL A 176 21.07 -30.40 26.97
C VAL A 176 20.68 -31.12 25.68
N ALA A 177 19.60 -31.90 25.72
CA ALA A 177 19.05 -32.50 24.51
C ALA A 177 18.44 -31.42 23.61
N HIS A 178 18.54 -31.61 22.28
CA HIS A 178 17.97 -30.68 21.30
C HIS A 178 16.47 -30.45 21.51
N THR A 179 15.71 -31.52 21.78
CA THR A 179 14.27 -31.44 22.09
C THR A 179 13.98 -30.65 23.35
N SER A 180 14.82 -30.77 24.39
CA SER A 180 14.68 -29.99 25.62
C SER A 180 14.95 -28.50 25.38
N LEU A 181 15.91 -28.16 24.53
CA LEU A 181 16.15 -26.75 24.18
C LEU A 181 14.98 -26.20 23.35
N LEU A 182 14.45 -26.95 22.39
CA LEU A 182 13.28 -26.52 21.60
C LEU A 182 12.07 -26.22 22.49
N ALA A 183 11.72 -27.14 23.39
CA ALA A 183 10.63 -26.94 24.34
C ALA A 183 10.87 -25.71 25.24
N PHE A 184 12.12 -25.51 25.69
CA PHE A 184 12.49 -24.32 26.45
C PHE A 184 12.31 -23.02 25.64
N LEU A 185 12.73 -23.01 24.37
CA LEU A 185 12.58 -21.85 23.50
C LEU A 185 11.11 -21.56 23.17
N GLU A 186 10.23 -22.56 23.18
CA GLU A 186 8.78 -22.40 23.04
C GLU A 186 8.12 -21.90 24.33
N GLU A 187 8.60 -22.31 25.50
CA GLU A 187 8.06 -21.92 26.80
C GLU A 187 8.38 -20.48 27.18
N LYS A 188 9.58 -19.98 26.84
CA LYS A 188 10.04 -18.64 27.27
C LYS A 188 9.50 -17.52 26.38
N ASN A 189 9.10 -16.42 27.02
CA ASN A 189 8.55 -15.23 26.37
C ASN A 189 9.63 -14.16 26.11
N ILE A 190 9.24 -13.08 25.42
CA ILE A 190 10.11 -11.96 25.09
C ILE A 190 10.84 -11.36 26.31
N ASP A 191 10.17 -11.23 27.45
CA ASP A 191 10.75 -10.64 28.66
C ASP A 191 11.97 -11.42 29.14
N PHE A 192 11.90 -12.75 29.11
CA PHE A 192 13.04 -13.60 29.46
C PHE A 192 14.26 -13.33 28.58
N PHE A 193 14.05 -13.16 27.27
CA PHE A 193 15.12 -12.96 26.30
C PHE A 193 15.72 -11.56 26.34
N LEU A 194 14.95 -10.56 26.79
CA LEU A 194 15.41 -9.17 26.94
C LEU A 194 15.96 -8.85 28.35
N GLU A 195 15.81 -9.77 29.31
CA GLU A 195 16.28 -9.59 30.69
C GLU A 195 17.82 -9.50 30.76
N GLY A 196 18.33 -8.32 31.14
CA GLY A 196 19.77 -8.08 31.30
C GLY A 196 20.48 -7.47 30.09
N VAL A 197 19.77 -7.19 28.99
CA VAL A 197 20.28 -6.33 27.91
C VAL A 197 20.34 -4.90 28.47
N GLY A 198 21.53 -4.46 28.87
CA GLY A 198 21.72 -3.19 29.58
C GLY A 198 21.12 -1.99 28.83
N LYS A 199 20.51 -1.07 29.59
CA LYS A 199 20.17 0.30 29.16
C LYS A 199 21.39 0.95 28.50
N LYS A 200 21.47 0.94 27.18
CA LYS A 200 22.23 1.90 26.39
C LYS A 200 21.36 2.35 25.23
N ASP A 201 21.07 3.64 25.28
CA ASP A 201 20.40 4.49 24.31
C ASP A 201 20.07 3.85 22.95
N ASN A 202 18.79 3.56 22.76
CA ASN A 202 18.06 4.07 21.60
C ASN A 202 16.56 4.13 21.94
N SER A 203 16.00 5.34 21.78
CA SER A 203 14.58 5.65 21.58
C SER A 203 13.56 4.89 22.45
N ALA A 204 13.19 5.49 23.58
CA ALA A 204 12.05 5.08 24.39
C ALA A 204 10.70 5.07 23.62
N ALA A 205 10.66 5.51 22.36
CA ALA A 205 9.46 5.55 21.52
C ALA A 205 9.16 4.21 20.82
N GLU A 206 10.16 3.39 20.46
CA GLU A 206 9.90 2.08 19.81
C GLU A 206 9.50 0.98 20.81
N LEU A 207 9.98 1.07 22.05
CA LEU A 207 9.64 0.12 23.12
C LEU A 207 8.19 0.25 23.64
N LEU A 208 7.54 1.39 23.42
CA LEU A 208 6.17 1.62 23.89
C LEU A 208 5.09 1.12 22.91
N ILE A 209 5.41 0.98 21.62
CA ILE A 209 4.46 0.49 20.60
C ILE A 209 4.26 -1.04 20.69
N ASN A 210 5.24 -1.77 21.24
CA ASN A 210 5.16 -3.22 21.43
C ASN A 210 4.56 -3.66 22.78
N LYS A 211 4.17 -2.75 23.67
CA LYS A 211 3.59 -3.10 24.99
C LYS A 211 2.16 -3.64 24.94
N THR A 212 1.53 -3.71 23.77
CA THR A 212 0.09 -4.01 23.63
C THR A 212 -0.25 -5.39 23.07
N LYS A 213 0.70 -6.31 22.94
CA LYS A 213 0.38 -7.73 22.70
C LYS A 213 1.22 -8.64 23.59
N MET A 214 0.65 -9.03 24.74
CA MET A 214 1.14 -10.19 25.49
C MET A 214 0.94 -11.44 24.62
N GLY A 215 2.03 -11.87 23.98
CA GLY A 215 2.13 -13.14 23.26
C GLY A 215 3.34 -13.94 23.76
N VAL A 216 3.33 -15.25 23.51
CA VAL A 216 4.45 -16.20 23.73
C VAL A 216 5.55 -15.98 22.68
N ASP A 217 5.67 -14.75 22.19
CA ASP A 217 6.43 -14.44 21.00
C ASP A 217 7.87 -14.09 21.39
N LYS A 218 8.80 -14.56 20.56
CA LYS A 218 10.23 -14.22 20.67
C LYS A 218 10.46 -12.81 20.11
N PRO A 219 11.58 -12.16 20.45
CA PRO A 219 12.04 -10.98 19.72
C PRO A 219 12.02 -11.20 18.20
N ALA A 220 11.67 -10.15 17.44
CA ALA A 220 11.54 -10.25 15.98
C ALA A 220 12.86 -10.69 15.28
N ASP A 221 13.99 -10.32 15.87
CA ASP A 221 15.36 -10.61 15.44
C ASP A 221 15.96 -11.86 16.11
N PHE A 222 15.16 -12.69 16.79
CA PHE A 222 15.65 -13.82 17.58
C PHE A 222 16.54 -14.79 16.80
N TYR A 223 16.19 -15.03 15.54
CA TYR A 223 16.94 -15.90 14.64
C TYR A 223 17.74 -15.07 13.64
N LEU A 224 19.05 -15.30 13.61
CA LEU A 224 19.94 -14.83 12.56
C LEU A 224 19.64 -15.51 11.21
N ILE A 225 19.28 -16.80 11.24
CA ILE A 225 18.83 -17.57 10.07
C ILE A 225 17.58 -18.34 10.49
N LYS A 226 16.48 -18.19 9.74
CA LYS A 226 15.21 -18.90 9.98
C LYS A 226 14.70 -19.53 8.70
N THR A 227 15.17 -20.74 8.40
CA THR A 227 14.74 -21.52 7.24
C THR A 227 14.26 -22.91 7.67
N PRO A 228 13.52 -23.65 6.82
CA PRO A 228 13.19 -25.05 7.10
C PRO A 228 14.42 -25.93 7.30
N ALA A 229 15.57 -25.57 6.69
CA ALA A 229 16.81 -26.31 6.78
C ALA A 229 17.58 -26.05 8.08
N ILE A 230 17.56 -24.81 8.59
CA ILE A 230 18.32 -24.44 9.79
C ILE A 230 17.71 -23.24 10.51
N HIS A 231 17.80 -23.28 11.84
CA HIS A 231 17.54 -22.17 12.73
C HIS A 231 18.84 -21.80 13.46
N VAL A 232 19.29 -20.56 13.27
CA VAL A 232 20.47 -20.00 13.96
C VAL A 232 20.01 -18.90 14.89
N VAL A 233 20.27 -19.06 16.18
CA VAL A 233 19.91 -18.10 17.24
C VAL A 233 20.96 -17.00 17.28
N LEU A 234 20.53 -15.75 17.36
CA LEU A 234 21.44 -14.59 17.44
C LEU A 234 22.25 -14.63 18.75
N ASP A 235 23.50 -14.20 18.67
CA ASP A 235 24.50 -14.28 19.74
C ASP A 235 24.04 -13.73 21.10
N ILE A 236 23.36 -12.59 21.12
CA ILE A 236 22.81 -11.99 22.34
C ILE A 236 21.82 -12.94 23.05
N TYR A 237 21.01 -13.68 22.28
CA TYR A 237 20.08 -14.65 22.82
C TYR A 237 20.77 -15.96 23.18
N CYS A 238 21.82 -16.36 22.45
CA CYS A 238 22.69 -17.47 22.87
C CYS A 238 23.29 -17.19 24.25
N GLU A 239 23.80 -15.98 24.50
CA GLU A 239 24.35 -15.58 25.80
C GLU A 239 23.32 -15.71 26.93
N ARG A 240 22.09 -15.22 26.72
CA ARG A 240 21.00 -15.35 27.70
C ARG A 240 20.68 -16.81 28.03
N VAL A 241 20.65 -17.68 27.01
CA VAL A 241 20.39 -19.12 27.16
C VAL A 241 21.55 -19.81 27.90
N PHE A 242 22.80 -19.49 27.56
CA PHE A 242 23.97 -20.00 28.28
C PHE A 242 23.95 -19.58 29.75
N ARG A 243 23.68 -18.29 30.03
CA ARG A 243 23.55 -17.76 31.39
C ARG A 243 22.49 -18.52 32.20
N TYR A 244 21.33 -18.76 31.59
CA TYR A 244 20.24 -19.47 32.24
C TYR A 244 20.66 -20.89 32.65
N TYR A 245 21.18 -21.69 31.72
CA TYR A 245 21.62 -23.05 32.05
C TYR A 245 22.87 -23.09 32.94
N ALA A 246 23.69 -22.04 32.95
CA ALA A 246 24.84 -21.94 33.82
C ALA A 246 24.45 -21.64 35.29
N TYR A 247 23.48 -20.75 35.52
CA TYR A 247 23.26 -20.14 36.84
C TYR A 247 21.81 -20.11 37.34
N GLU A 248 20.81 -20.15 36.48
CA GLU A 248 19.41 -19.87 36.86
C GLU A 248 18.53 -21.13 36.81
N SER A 249 18.83 -22.06 35.91
CA SER A 249 18.10 -23.32 35.79
C SER A 249 18.16 -24.12 37.11
N ARG A 250 17.07 -24.83 37.40
CA ARG A 250 17.04 -25.88 38.44
C ARG A 250 18.06 -26.99 38.11
N TYR A 251 18.35 -27.22 36.84
CA TYR A 251 19.28 -28.25 36.34
C TYR A 251 20.52 -27.62 35.72
N LYS A 252 21.29 -26.89 36.52
CA LYS A 252 22.50 -26.19 36.07
C LYS A 252 23.46 -27.12 35.33
N LYS A 253 24.10 -26.61 34.28
CA LYS A 253 24.98 -27.37 33.40
C LYS A 253 26.38 -26.79 33.41
N THR A 254 27.36 -27.64 33.76
CA THR A 254 28.78 -27.25 33.78
C THR A 254 29.27 -26.81 32.41
N LYS A 255 28.85 -27.49 31.34
CA LYS A 255 29.19 -27.13 29.95
C LYS A 255 28.66 -25.75 29.54
N ALA A 256 27.41 -25.43 29.89
CA ALA A 256 26.86 -24.09 29.68
C ALA A 256 27.68 -23.02 30.42
N ARG A 257 28.10 -23.31 31.66
CA ARG A 257 28.92 -22.40 32.46
C ARG A 257 30.33 -22.21 31.88
N GLU A 258 30.98 -23.28 31.42
CA GLU A 258 32.28 -23.22 30.77
C GLU A 258 32.26 -22.34 29.53
N LEU A 259 31.29 -22.56 28.63
CA LEU A 259 31.14 -21.74 27.42
C LEU A 259 30.73 -20.30 27.74
N TYR A 260 29.81 -20.10 28.69
CA TYR A 260 29.45 -18.75 29.13
C TYR A 260 30.67 -17.95 29.61
N ILE A 261 31.51 -18.55 30.46
CA ILE A 261 32.73 -17.90 30.96
C ILE A 261 33.73 -17.67 29.83
N ALA A 262 33.91 -18.65 28.94
CA ALA A 262 34.83 -18.54 27.82
C ALA A 262 34.45 -17.39 26.88
N TYR A 263 33.16 -17.28 26.53
CA TYR A 263 32.65 -16.27 25.62
C TYR A 263 32.51 -14.88 26.25
N THR A 264 32.09 -14.77 27.52
CA THR A 264 31.93 -13.46 28.17
C THR A 264 33.25 -12.76 28.47
N LYS A 265 34.39 -13.48 28.47
CA LYS A 265 35.72 -12.88 28.63
C LYS A 265 36.08 -11.89 27.52
N HIS A 266 35.63 -12.14 26.30
CA HIS A 266 35.93 -11.32 25.11
C HIS A 266 34.66 -10.80 24.42
N GLY A 267 33.47 -11.14 24.92
CA GLY A 267 32.20 -10.93 24.23
C GLY A 267 31.85 -12.14 23.36
N ILE A 268 30.58 -12.56 23.42
CA ILE A 268 30.14 -13.76 22.69
C ILE A 268 30.23 -13.54 21.17
N ARG A 269 29.88 -12.33 20.69
CA ARG A 269 29.99 -11.94 19.28
C ARG A 269 31.42 -12.07 18.77
N ASP A 270 32.36 -11.42 19.45
CA ASP A 270 33.78 -11.39 19.07
C ASP A 270 34.38 -12.80 19.11
N SER A 271 33.94 -13.62 20.07
CA SER A 271 34.34 -15.03 20.13
C SER A 271 33.84 -15.83 18.93
N MET A 272 32.60 -15.62 18.49
CA MET A 272 32.07 -16.27 17.29
C MET A 272 32.73 -15.76 16.01
N GLN A 273 32.95 -14.44 15.89
CA GLN A 273 33.64 -13.81 14.77
C GLN A 273 35.09 -14.30 14.62
N ALA A 274 35.81 -14.47 15.73
CA ALA A 274 37.16 -15.03 15.72
C ALA A 274 37.17 -16.48 15.19
N LYS A 275 36.14 -17.28 15.51
CA LYS A 275 35.98 -18.66 15.01
C LYS A 275 35.66 -18.69 13.52
N THR A 276 34.76 -17.82 13.07
CA THR A 276 34.36 -17.73 11.65
C THR A 276 35.37 -16.97 10.79
N GLN A 277 36.44 -16.46 11.39
CA GLN A 277 37.47 -15.63 10.74
C GLN A 277 36.85 -14.41 10.04
N TYR A 278 35.86 -13.80 10.69
CA TYR A 278 35.20 -12.61 10.18
C TYR A 278 36.15 -11.40 10.23
N ASP A 279 36.34 -10.75 9.08
CA ASP A 279 37.01 -9.47 8.99
C ASP A 279 35.96 -8.33 9.05
N PRO A 280 35.99 -7.44 10.06
CA PRO A 280 35.10 -6.30 10.16
C PRO A 280 35.12 -5.35 8.96
N GLN A 281 36.21 -5.36 8.16
CA GLN A 281 36.27 -4.59 6.93
C GLN A 281 35.25 -5.09 5.90
N TRP A 282 34.84 -6.38 5.93
CA TRP A 282 33.83 -6.93 5.03
C TRP A 282 32.47 -6.25 5.16
N ALA A 283 32.05 -5.85 6.37
CA ALA A 283 30.83 -5.06 6.56
C ALA A 283 30.89 -3.66 5.94
N MET A 284 32.09 -3.08 5.82
CA MET A 284 32.30 -1.76 5.20
C MET A 284 32.24 -1.83 3.66
N PHE A 285 32.50 -3.00 3.07
CA PHE A 285 32.48 -3.24 1.62
C PHE A 285 31.15 -3.78 1.10
N HIS A 286 30.21 -4.13 1.98
CA HIS A 286 28.87 -4.46 1.55
C HIS A 286 28.18 -3.20 1.05
N ASN A 287 27.78 -3.23 -0.22
CA ASN A 287 27.19 -2.10 -0.90
C ASN A 287 25.85 -1.71 -0.26
N LYS A 288 25.90 -0.79 0.72
CA LYS A 288 24.70 -0.11 1.24
C LYS A 288 23.99 0.67 0.14
N SER A 289 24.66 1.05 -0.96
CA SER A 289 23.97 1.65 -2.10
C SER A 289 22.92 0.71 -2.68
N THR A 290 23.09 -0.61 -2.66
CA THR A 290 22.04 -1.54 -3.10
C THR A 290 20.83 -1.51 -2.16
N LEU A 291 21.05 -1.43 -0.84
CA LEU A 291 19.98 -1.31 0.16
C LEU A 291 19.32 0.08 0.13
N GLU A 292 20.09 1.16 -0.01
CA GLU A 292 19.60 2.53 -0.18
C GLU A 292 18.83 2.67 -1.50
N THR A 293 19.30 2.06 -2.59
CA THR A 293 18.58 2.02 -3.88
C THR A 293 17.32 1.16 -3.78
N ILE A 294 17.35 0.07 -3.01
CA ILE A 294 16.16 -0.76 -2.76
C ILE A 294 15.16 0.00 -1.89
N ASP A 295 15.60 0.71 -0.85
CA ASP A 295 14.78 1.57 0.01
C ASP A 295 14.20 2.76 -0.77
N GLU A 296 14.98 3.38 -1.65
CA GLU A 296 14.48 4.42 -2.56
C GLU A 296 13.46 3.86 -3.55
N LYS A 297 13.69 2.66 -4.10
CA LYS A 297 12.71 1.96 -4.94
C LYS A 297 11.44 1.61 -4.16
N PHE A 298 11.56 1.17 -2.91
CA PHE A 298 10.40 0.88 -2.05
C PHE A 298 9.65 2.15 -1.70
N LYS A 299 10.34 3.24 -1.32
CA LYS A 299 9.73 4.55 -1.08
C LYS A 299 8.98 5.05 -2.32
N THR A 300 9.63 4.99 -3.49
CA THR A 300 9.01 5.35 -4.76
C THR A 300 7.76 4.50 -5.01
N LYS A 301 7.84 3.18 -4.76
CA LYS A 301 6.70 2.29 -4.96
C LYS A 301 5.56 2.53 -3.99
N ILE A 302 5.87 2.84 -2.73
CA ILE A 302 4.89 3.21 -1.71
C ILE A 302 4.19 4.50 -2.15
N THR A 303 4.93 5.54 -2.55
CA THR A 303 4.35 6.79 -3.04
C THR A 303 3.47 6.58 -4.29
N GLU A 304 3.89 5.74 -5.23
CA GLU A 304 3.05 5.36 -6.38
C GLU A 304 1.74 4.67 -5.95
N LEU A 305 1.80 3.79 -4.96
CA LEU A 305 0.63 3.08 -4.44
C LEU A 305 -0.31 4.00 -3.66
N GLU A 306 0.24 4.92 -2.86
CA GLU A 306 -0.51 5.97 -2.16
C GLU A 306 -1.25 6.87 -3.16
N LEU A 307 -0.58 7.30 -4.24
CA LEU A 307 -1.22 8.08 -5.30
C LEU A 307 -2.39 7.33 -5.96
N LYS A 308 -2.18 6.05 -6.28
CA LYS A 308 -3.25 5.20 -6.86
C LYS A 308 -4.40 4.97 -5.90
N LEU A 309 -4.14 4.91 -4.60
CA LEU A 309 -5.17 4.79 -3.57
C LEU A 309 -6.03 6.06 -3.56
N VAL A 310 -5.40 7.24 -3.55
CA VAL A 310 -6.09 8.54 -3.60
C VAL A 310 -6.92 8.69 -4.88
N GLU A 311 -6.40 8.27 -6.03
CA GLU A 311 -7.16 8.26 -7.30
C GLU A 311 -8.39 7.37 -7.21
N LYS A 312 -8.27 6.16 -6.63
CA LYS A 312 -9.41 5.26 -6.43
C LYS A 312 -10.44 5.80 -5.45
N ASP A 313 -9.99 6.41 -4.35
CA ASP A 313 -10.89 7.03 -3.38
C ASP A 313 -11.66 8.20 -4.01
N THR A 314 -11.00 8.99 -4.85
CA THR A 314 -11.64 10.07 -5.62
C THR A 314 -12.71 9.52 -6.56
N GLN A 315 -12.41 8.45 -7.31
CA GLN A 315 -13.39 7.79 -8.18
C GLN A 315 -14.57 7.18 -7.41
N LEU A 316 -14.33 6.65 -6.21
CA LEU A 316 -15.39 6.16 -5.32
C LEU A 316 -16.31 7.30 -4.88
N ILE A 317 -15.75 8.44 -4.45
CA ILE A 317 -16.51 9.62 -4.04
C ILE A 317 -17.37 10.17 -5.20
N GLU A 318 -16.82 10.23 -6.41
CA GLU A 318 -17.57 10.65 -7.60
C GLU A 318 -18.73 9.69 -7.90
N LYS A 319 -18.50 8.38 -7.78
CA LYS A 319 -19.53 7.37 -8.00
C LYS A 319 -20.64 7.44 -6.93
N ASP A 320 -20.28 7.64 -5.67
CA ASP A 320 -21.25 7.80 -4.57
C ASP A 320 -22.10 9.06 -4.77
N THR A 321 -21.49 10.16 -5.24
CA THR A 321 -22.22 11.38 -5.59
C THR A 321 -23.24 11.13 -6.71
N GLN A 322 -22.86 10.37 -7.74
CA GLN A 322 -23.78 9.98 -8.81
C GLN A 322 -24.90 9.05 -8.32
N LEU A 323 -24.62 8.14 -7.39
CA LEU A 323 -25.64 7.26 -6.80
C LEU A 323 -26.67 8.07 -6.00
N VAL A 324 -26.22 9.01 -5.17
CA VAL A 324 -27.12 9.91 -4.42
C VAL A 324 -28.02 10.71 -5.36
N GLN A 325 -27.49 11.23 -6.47
CA GLN A 325 -28.29 11.94 -7.46
C GLN A 325 -29.33 11.03 -8.13
N LYS A 326 -28.96 9.78 -8.45
CA LYS A 326 -29.88 8.79 -9.01
C LYS A 326 -30.97 8.41 -8.03
N ASP A 327 -30.66 8.23 -6.75
CA ASP A 327 -31.64 7.91 -5.72
C ASP A 327 -32.67 9.03 -5.56
N LYS A 328 -32.23 10.29 -5.65
CA LYS A 328 -33.13 11.45 -5.67
C LYS A 328 -34.08 11.41 -6.86
N THR A 329 -33.56 11.17 -8.07
CA THR A 329 -34.39 11.03 -9.28
C THR A 329 -35.34 9.84 -9.21
N ILE A 330 -34.90 8.69 -8.67
CA ILE A 330 -35.76 7.52 -8.46
C ILE A 330 -36.90 7.87 -7.50
N THR A 331 -36.62 8.62 -6.43
CA THR A 331 -37.63 9.05 -5.47
C THR A 331 -38.68 9.93 -6.14
N GLU A 332 -38.25 10.95 -6.89
CA GLU A 332 -39.13 11.85 -7.66
C GLU A 332 -40.01 11.07 -8.65
N LEU A 333 -39.40 10.20 -9.46
CA LEU A 333 -40.12 9.37 -10.43
C LEU A 333 -41.07 8.36 -9.78
N THR A 334 -40.75 7.86 -8.59
CA THR A 334 -41.61 6.94 -7.84
C THR A 334 -42.87 7.65 -7.35
N GLN A 335 -42.72 8.89 -6.88
CA GLN A 335 -43.82 9.75 -6.44
C GLN A 335 -44.71 10.14 -7.62
N GLU A 336 -44.12 10.52 -8.76
CA GLU A 336 -44.86 10.79 -10.00
C GLU A 336 -45.62 9.55 -10.49
N ASN A 337 -44.98 8.37 -10.47
CA ASN A 337 -45.65 7.11 -10.81
C ASN A 337 -46.81 6.77 -9.86
N LYS A 338 -46.71 7.10 -8.57
CA LYS A 338 -47.78 6.90 -7.59
C LYS A 338 -49.00 7.74 -7.96
N ILE A 339 -48.81 9.00 -8.36
CA ILE A 339 -49.86 9.90 -8.84
C ILE A 339 -50.46 9.35 -10.15
N LEU A 340 -49.62 9.02 -11.13
CA LEU A 340 -50.06 8.52 -12.44
C LEU A 340 -50.87 7.22 -12.37
N LYS A 341 -50.63 6.37 -11.36
CA LYS A 341 -51.32 5.09 -11.18
C LYS A 341 -52.49 5.17 -10.20
N PHE A 342 -52.70 6.29 -9.51
CA PHE A 342 -53.76 6.39 -8.53
C PHE A 342 -55.14 6.39 -9.20
N LYS A 343 -56.04 5.54 -8.69
CA LYS A 343 -57.45 5.46 -9.08
C LYS A 343 -58.28 5.22 -7.82
N PRO A 344 -59.12 6.17 -7.37
CA PRO A 344 -60.03 5.92 -6.26
C PRO A 344 -60.96 4.73 -6.56
N GLN A 345 -61.37 4.01 -5.51
CA GLN A 345 -62.21 2.80 -5.65
C GLN A 345 -63.69 3.07 -5.36
N LYS A 346 -64.00 4.11 -4.57
CA LYS A 346 -65.35 4.45 -4.09
C LYS A 346 -65.87 5.71 -4.77
N GLU A 347 -67.16 5.73 -5.09
CA GLU A 347 -67.88 6.90 -5.64
C GLU A 347 -67.69 8.16 -4.80
N SER A 348 -67.82 8.02 -3.48
CA SER A 348 -67.65 9.13 -2.52
C SER A 348 -66.26 9.78 -2.56
N ALA A 349 -65.22 9.05 -2.99
CA ALA A 349 -63.88 9.59 -3.15
C ALA A 349 -63.78 10.45 -4.42
N TYR A 350 -64.40 10.00 -5.54
CA TYR A 350 -64.49 10.81 -6.76
C TYR A 350 -65.35 12.06 -6.53
N LEU A 351 -66.46 11.94 -5.80
CA LEU A 351 -67.32 13.07 -5.46
C LEU A 351 -66.57 14.14 -4.67
N LYS A 352 -65.83 13.74 -3.63
CA LYS A 352 -64.98 14.67 -2.84
C LYS A 352 -63.91 15.34 -3.70
N MET A 353 -63.23 14.57 -4.53
CA MET A 353 -62.17 15.06 -5.41
C MET A 353 -62.70 16.08 -6.43
N LEU A 354 -63.81 15.76 -7.10
CA LEU A 354 -64.46 16.65 -8.04
C LEU A 354 -64.94 17.94 -7.36
N HIS A 355 -65.60 17.82 -6.20
CA HIS A 355 -66.05 18.99 -5.45
C HIS A 355 -64.90 19.91 -5.05
N ALA A 356 -63.74 19.36 -4.68
CA ALA A 356 -62.55 20.16 -4.42
C ALA A 356 -62.02 20.88 -5.67
N MET A 357 -62.15 20.28 -6.85
CA MET A 357 -61.71 20.87 -8.12
C MET A 357 -62.67 21.93 -8.67
N VAL A 358 -63.98 21.66 -8.66
CA VAL A 358 -64.97 22.53 -9.31
C VAL A 358 -65.74 23.43 -8.34
N GLY A 359 -65.66 23.17 -7.03
CA GLY A 359 -66.42 23.87 -5.99
C GLY A 359 -67.92 23.57 -6.05
N GLY A 360 -68.73 24.51 -5.57
CA GLY A 360 -70.19 24.42 -5.58
C GLY A 360 -70.81 23.77 -4.34
N GLU A 361 -72.11 23.46 -4.42
CA GLU A 361 -72.87 22.77 -3.39
C GLU A 361 -72.93 21.27 -3.69
N ARG A 362 -72.88 20.43 -2.64
CA ARG A 362 -72.98 18.97 -2.78
C ARG A 362 -74.34 18.46 -2.35
N GLU A 363 -74.76 17.36 -2.96
CA GLU A 363 -76.00 16.66 -2.62
C GLU A 363 -77.22 17.59 -2.61
N VAL A 364 -77.34 18.43 -3.65
CA VAL A 364 -78.44 19.40 -3.76
C VAL A 364 -79.73 18.66 -4.06
N TYR A 365 -80.70 18.81 -3.17
CA TYR A 365 -81.99 18.14 -3.29
C TYR A 365 -82.83 18.82 -4.37
N ILE A 366 -83.38 18.02 -5.28
CA ILE A 366 -84.35 18.47 -6.27
C ILE A 366 -85.72 17.88 -5.93
N ASP A 367 -86.72 18.76 -5.87
CA ASP A 367 -88.11 18.40 -5.61
C ASP A 367 -88.86 18.22 -6.93
N GLY A 368 -89.77 17.26 -6.98
CA GLY A 368 -90.42 16.88 -8.23
C GLY A 368 -91.18 15.56 -8.16
N PRO A 369 -91.76 15.10 -9.28
CA PRO A 369 -92.43 13.80 -9.37
C PRO A 369 -91.50 12.63 -9.04
N ARG A 370 -90.17 12.79 -9.25
CA ARG A 370 -89.13 11.86 -8.82
C ARG A 370 -88.04 12.60 -8.04
N PRO A 371 -88.27 12.89 -6.75
CA PRO A 371 -87.33 13.67 -5.97
C PRO A 371 -85.99 12.95 -5.86
N GLY A 372 -84.91 13.73 -5.82
CA GLY A 372 -83.55 13.20 -5.87
C GLY A 372 -82.50 14.14 -5.32
N ARG A 373 -81.23 13.74 -5.41
CA ARG A 373 -80.09 14.56 -5.03
C ARG A 373 -79.11 14.61 -6.19
N ILE A 374 -78.79 15.82 -6.62
CA ILE A 374 -77.72 16.07 -7.59
C ILE A 374 -76.40 16.11 -6.81
N ASP A 375 -75.43 15.32 -7.27
CA ASP A 375 -74.15 15.15 -6.59
C ASP A 375 -73.39 16.48 -6.37
N ILE A 376 -73.20 17.28 -7.43
CA ILE A 376 -72.56 18.60 -7.36
C ILE A 376 -73.31 19.62 -8.21
N VAL A 377 -73.59 20.79 -7.64
CA VAL A 377 -74.13 21.95 -8.37
C VAL A 377 -73.17 23.14 -8.23
N THR A 378 -72.61 23.56 -9.35
CA THR A 378 -71.76 24.75 -9.47
C THR A 378 -72.58 25.95 -9.95
N ASP A 379 -71.94 27.11 -10.15
CA ASP A 379 -72.60 28.28 -10.78
C ASP A 379 -73.11 27.96 -12.19
N LYS A 380 -72.43 27.09 -12.94
CA LYS A 380 -72.68 26.82 -14.36
C LYS A 380 -73.19 25.42 -14.70
N MET A 381 -73.04 24.45 -13.81
CA MET A 381 -73.24 23.03 -14.14
C MET A 381 -73.82 22.24 -12.97
N MET A 382 -74.70 21.30 -13.31
CA MET A 382 -75.15 20.20 -12.46
C MET A 382 -74.39 18.94 -12.88
N LEU A 383 -73.72 18.27 -11.95
CA LEU A 383 -72.83 17.16 -12.24
C LEU A 383 -73.26 15.93 -11.42
N GLU A 384 -73.48 14.81 -12.11
CA GLU A 384 -73.70 13.50 -11.50
C GLU A 384 -72.41 12.66 -11.59
N VAL A 385 -72.05 11.92 -10.53
CA VAL A 385 -70.78 11.19 -10.40
C VAL A 385 -71.06 9.70 -10.21
N LYS A 386 -70.85 8.89 -11.27
CA LYS A 386 -71.17 7.46 -11.21
C LYS A 386 -70.08 6.57 -11.78
N ASN A 387 -70.09 5.32 -11.33
CA ASN A 387 -69.23 4.30 -11.93
C ASN A 387 -69.73 4.01 -13.35
N ALA A 388 -68.81 3.86 -14.30
CA ALA A 388 -69.12 3.59 -15.70
C ALA A 388 -69.97 2.34 -15.91
N LYS A 389 -69.84 1.33 -15.04
CA LYS A 389 -70.67 0.12 -15.08
C LYS A 389 -72.16 0.42 -14.88
N ASP A 390 -72.48 1.52 -14.21
CA ASP A 390 -73.83 1.96 -13.85
C ASP A 390 -74.32 3.09 -14.78
N PHE A 391 -73.68 3.27 -15.95
CA PHE A 391 -73.95 4.36 -16.90
C PHE A 391 -75.44 4.52 -17.23
N ARG A 392 -76.17 3.42 -17.44
CA ARG A 392 -77.60 3.49 -17.81
C ARG A 392 -78.45 4.14 -16.73
N GLU A 393 -78.18 3.80 -15.47
CA GLU A 393 -78.88 4.35 -14.31
C GLU A 393 -78.50 5.83 -14.16
N ALA A 394 -77.20 6.12 -14.19
CA ALA A 394 -76.65 7.47 -14.07
C ALA A 394 -77.19 8.44 -15.15
N TYR A 395 -77.20 7.99 -16.40
CA TYR A 395 -77.72 8.75 -17.53
C TYR A 395 -79.24 8.99 -17.40
N GLY A 396 -80.00 7.97 -17.00
CA GLY A 396 -81.44 8.12 -16.78
C GLY A 396 -81.74 9.13 -15.68
N GLN A 397 -81.05 9.01 -14.55
CA GLN A 397 -81.16 9.90 -13.39
C GLN A 397 -80.79 11.34 -13.76
N LEU A 398 -79.68 11.54 -14.47
CA LEU A 398 -79.27 12.88 -14.92
C LEU A 398 -80.33 13.52 -15.81
N LEU A 399 -80.90 12.78 -16.78
CA LEU A 399 -81.94 13.33 -17.65
C LEU A 399 -83.21 13.73 -16.89
N GLU A 400 -83.60 12.95 -15.87
CA GLU A 400 -84.72 13.30 -14.99
C GLU A 400 -84.42 14.62 -14.26
N TYR A 401 -83.23 14.76 -13.67
CA TYR A 401 -82.80 15.99 -13.01
C TYR A 401 -82.74 17.19 -13.96
N CYS A 402 -82.21 17.02 -15.18
CA CYS A 402 -82.19 18.06 -16.19
C CYS A 402 -83.58 18.51 -16.62
N HIS A 403 -84.57 17.61 -16.59
CA HIS A 403 -85.95 17.94 -16.91
C HIS A 403 -86.59 18.74 -15.77
N GLU A 404 -86.50 18.24 -14.54
CA GLU A 404 -87.06 18.88 -13.34
C GLU A 404 -86.40 20.25 -13.07
N ALA A 405 -85.10 20.38 -13.33
CA ALA A 405 -84.36 21.63 -13.13
C ALA A 405 -84.85 22.81 -13.99
N LYS A 406 -85.53 22.55 -15.12
CA LYS A 406 -86.06 23.62 -16.00
C LYS A 406 -87.12 24.47 -15.31
N ASP A 407 -87.85 23.85 -14.37
CA ASP A 407 -88.90 24.52 -13.61
C ASP A 407 -88.36 25.18 -12.32
N ILE A 408 -87.06 25.07 -12.06
CA ILE A 408 -86.37 25.63 -10.89
C ILE A 408 -85.45 26.76 -11.36
N THR A 409 -85.83 28.01 -11.04
CA THR A 409 -85.14 29.23 -11.50
C THR A 409 -83.62 29.20 -11.28
N GLU A 410 -83.17 28.66 -10.15
CA GLU A 410 -81.75 28.62 -9.78
C GLU A 410 -80.93 27.59 -10.58
N LEU A 411 -81.59 26.59 -11.18
CA LEU A 411 -80.97 25.47 -11.89
C LEU A 411 -81.22 25.49 -13.41
N ALA A 412 -82.24 26.23 -13.88
CA ALA A 412 -82.75 26.17 -15.25
C ALA A 412 -81.71 26.42 -16.35
N ASP A 413 -80.72 27.28 -16.10
CA ASP A 413 -79.68 27.65 -17.07
C ASP A 413 -78.38 26.83 -16.92
N LYS A 414 -78.33 25.86 -16.00
CA LYS A 414 -77.12 25.08 -15.74
C LYS A 414 -76.96 23.96 -16.76
N ILE A 415 -75.73 23.73 -17.18
CA ILE A 415 -75.36 22.63 -18.06
C ILE A 415 -75.45 21.32 -17.28
N CYS A 416 -76.02 20.28 -17.89
CA CYS A 416 -75.99 18.94 -17.33
C CYS A 416 -74.67 18.23 -17.65
N GLY A 417 -74.04 17.68 -16.63
CA GLY A 417 -72.79 16.94 -16.71
C GLY A 417 -72.91 15.55 -16.09
N LEU A 418 -72.28 14.56 -16.72
CA LEU A 418 -72.08 13.24 -16.15
C LEU A 418 -70.58 12.97 -16.04
N PHE A 419 -70.10 12.68 -14.84
CA PHE A 419 -68.75 12.21 -14.61
C PHE A 419 -68.74 10.69 -14.42
N LEU A 420 -67.98 9.99 -15.25
CA LEU A 420 -67.81 8.54 -15.17
C LEU A 420 -66.41 8.15 -14.67
N PHE A 421 -66.38 7.24 -13.71
CA PHE A 421 -65.15 6.62 -13.21
C PHE A 421 -65.18 5.09 -13.29
N GLY A 422 -64.02 4.46 -13.09
CA GLY A 422 -63.86 3.00 -13.21
C GLY A 422 -63.06 2.61 -14.44
N ASN A 423 -62.96 1.31 -14.69
CA ASN A 423 -62.23 0.80 -15.84
C ASN A 423 -63.14 0.87 -17.07
N MET A 424 -62.80 1.75 -18.00
CA MET A 424 -63.42 1.88 -19.31
C MET A 424 -62.36 1.69 -20.38
N THR A 425 -62.71 1.02 -21.46
CA THR A 425 -61.95 0.95 -22.70
C THR A 425 -62.12 2.25 -23.50
N GLU A 426 -61.17 2.57 -24.38
CA GLU A 426 -61.30 3.73 -25.29
C GLU A 426 -62.59 3.67 -26.11
N THR A 427 -62.98 2.48 -26.56
CA THR A 427 -64.23 2.23 -27.29
C THR A 427 -65.48 2.53 -26.47
N GLU A 428 -65.49 2.22 -25.17
CA GLU A 428 -66.63 2.55 -24.29
C GLU A 428 -66.73 4.06 -24.07
N ILE A 429 -65.59 4.73 -23.88
CA ILE A 429 -65.54 6.19 -23.71
C ILE A 429 -66.07 6.89 -24.97
N GLU A 430 -65.64 6.47 -26.16
CA GLU A 430 -66.13 7.00 -27.43
C GLU A 430 -67.64 6.79 -27.60
N HIS A 431 -68.13 5.61 -27.21
CA HIS A 431 -69.57 5.31 -27.23
C HIS A 431 -70.37 6.23 -26.31
N PHE A 432 -69.93 6.41 -25.05
CA PHE A 432 -70.60 7.31 -24.11
C PHE A 432 -70.53 8.77 -24.56
N LYS A 433 -69.41 9.22 -25.14
CA LYS A 433 -69.28 10.58 -25.71
C LYS A 433 -70.24 10.81 -26.86
N ALA A 434 -70.47 9.80 -27.71
CA ALA A 434 -71.44 9.89 -28.80
C ALA A 434 -72.88 10.06 -28.27
N ILE A 435 -73.25 9.30 -27.23
CA ILE A 435 -74.56 9.44 -26.57
C ILE A 435 -74.70 10.83 -25.93
N ALA A 436 -73.68 11.29 -25.21
CA ALA A 436 -73.67 12.60 -24.56
C ALA A 436 -73.90 13.74 -25.55
N LYS A 437 -73.25 13.66 -26.72
CA LYS A 437 -73.44 14.61 -27.81
C LYS A 437 -74.85 14.57 -28.39
N GLU A 438 -75.42 13.37 -28.61
CA GLU A 438 -76.79 13.23 -29.14
C GLU A 438 -77.84 13.78 -28.16
N LYS A 439 -77.59 13.64 -26.86
CA LYS A 439 -78.54 13.95 -25.78
C LYS A 439 -78.24 15.27 -25.05
N GLU A 440 -77.32 16.05 -25.58
CA GLU A 440 -77.00 17.41 -25.14
C GLU A 440 -76.57 17.54 -23.66
N PHE A 441 -75.78 16.57 -23.16
CA PHE A 441 -75.11 16.70 -21.86
C PHE A 441 -73.59 16.59 -22.01
N GLN A 442 -72.83 17.12 -21.06
CA GLN A 442 -71.36 17.03 -21.05
C GLN A 442 -70.92 15.75 -20.34
N LEU A 443 -70.02 14.99 -20.96
CA LEU A 443 -69.43 13.80 -20.35
C LEU A 443 -67.99 14.10 -19.93
N PHE A 444 -67.69 13.80 -18.68
CA PHE A 444 -66.36 13.86 -18.10
C PHE A 444 -65.93 12.46 -17.65
N THR A 445 -64.65 12.18 -17.72
CA THR A 445 -64.06 10.94 -17.24
C THR A 445 -62.93 11.23 -16.28
N PHE A 446 -62.54 10.23 -15.48
CA PHE A 446 -61.35 10.35 -14.62
C PHE A 446 -60.09 10.72 -15.40
N GLN A 447 -59.98 10.32 -16.67
CA GLN A 447 -58.83 10.67 -17.50
C GLN A 447 -58.76 12.17 -17.81
N ASP A 448 -59.91 12.87 -17.87
CA ASP A 448 -60.00 14.29 -18.18
C ASP A 448 -59.54 15.19 -17.01
N ILE A 449 -59.46 14.64 -15.79
CA ILE A 449 -59.05 15.37 -14.58
C ILE A 449 -57.77 14.83 -13.95
N LYS A 450 -57.16 13.81 -14.55
CA LYS A 450 -56.00 13.09 -14.01
C LYS A 450 -54.78 13.99 -13.81
N ASP A 451 -54.57 14.95 -14.71
CA ASP A 451 -53.44 15.88 -14.68
C ASP A 451 -53.60 16.99 -13.62
N HIS A 452 -54.75 17.06 -12.95
CA HIS A 452 -55.05 18.04 -11.90
C HIS A 452 -54.94 17.48 -10.48
N ILE A 453 -54.56 16.20 -10.33
CA ILE A 453 -54.44 15.55 -9.02
C ILE A 453 -53.06 15.84 -8.42
N THR A 454 -53.03 16.45 -7.23
CA THR A 454 -51.81 16.72 -6.48
C THR A 454 -51.55 15.65 -5.41
N GLU A 455 -50.33 15.60 -4.87
CA GLU A 455 -50.00 14.68 -3.77
C GLU A 455 -50.82 14.94 -2.50
N ALA A 456 -51.14 16.20 -2.20
CA ALA A 456 -51.99 16.56 -1.06
C ALA A 456 -53.41 16.00 -1.22
N ASP A 457 -53.92 15.91 -2.45
CA ASP A 457 -55.22 15.31 -2.76
C ASP A 457 -55.18 13.80 -2.49
N LEU A 458 -54.07 13.11 -2.81
CA LEU A 458 -53.90 11.69 -2.53
C LEU A 458 -53.93 11.37 -1.03
N ASP A 459 -53.25 12.16 -0.21
CA ASP A 459 -53.20 11.93 1.24
C ASP A 459 -54.57 12.14 1.90
N THR A 460 -55.33 13.14 1.41
CA THR A 460 -56.70 13.42 1.86
C THR A 460 -57.67 12.30 1.46
N LEU A 461 -57.52 11.75 0.25
CA LEU A 461 -58.33 10.65 -0.26
C LEU A 461 -58.00 9.30 0.41
N ASN A 462 -56.72 9.06 0.76
CA ASN A 462 -56.32 7.86 1.50
C ASN A 462 -56.84 7.84 2.94
N GLN A 463 -56.99 9.00 3.59
CA GLN A 463 -57.59 9.11 4.93
C GLN A 463 -59.11 8.86 4.95
N SER A 464 -59.75 8.80 3.77
CA SER A 464 -61.19 8.60 3.64
C SER A 464 -61.60 7.25 3.02
N LEU A 465 -60.63 6.35 2.85
CA LEU A 465 -60.85 4.91 2.58
C LEU A 465 -61.30 4.17 3.84
#